data_AF-A0A7J4RW08-F1
#
_entry.id   AF-A0A7J4RW08-F1
#
_cell.length_a   1.000
_cell.length_b   1.000
_cell.length_c   1.000
_cell.angle_alpha   90.00
_cell.angle_beta   90.00
_cell.angle_gamma   90.00
#
_symmetry.space_group_name_H-M   'P 1'
#
loop_
_entity.id
_entity.type
_entity.pdbx_description
1 polymer ?
#
loop_
_entity_poly.entity_id
_entity_poly.type
_entity_poly.pdbx_seq_one_letter_code
_entity_poly.pdbx_strand_id
1 'polypeptide(L)' 'MSETNNVEQSDVIYDVIVVGAGAAGVGVGITLQHVGIEKFVIVYRETVGASFAAWPAETRFITPSFPR' A
#
# COMPACT_ATOMS: atom_id res chain seq x y z
N MET A 1 -32.95 20.36 16.50
CA MET A 1 -32.24 19.06 16.47
C MET A 1 -31.32 19.06 15.26
N SER A 2 -30.02 19.23 15.46
CA SER A 2 -29.00 18.86 14.48
C SER A 2 -28.07 17.92 15.21
N GLU A 3 -28.25 16.63 14.97
CA GLU A 3 -27.34 15.59 15.46
C GLU A 3 -25.96 15.83 14.85
N THR A 4 -25.05 16.37 15.64
CA THR A 4 -23.63 16.36 15.34
C THR A 4 -23.17 14.91 15.46
N ASN A 5 -22.99 14.25 14.32
CA ASN A 5 -22.33 12.95 14.23
C ASN A 5 -20.91 13.11 14.75
N ASN A 6 -20.71 12.79 16.02
CA ASN A 6 -19.40 12.68 16.64
C ASN A 6 -18.77 11.41 16.06
N VAL A 7 -17.99 11.57 14.99
CA VAL A 7 -17.11 10.49 14.53
C VAL A 7 -16.09 10.31 15.63
N GLU A 8 -16.24 9.26 16.43
CA GLU A 8 -15.26 8.78 17.40
C GLU A 8 -13.95 8.51 16.64
N GLN A 9 -13.12 9.53 16.51
CA GLN A 9 -11.80 9.43 15.92
C GLN A 9 -10.93 8.73 16.95
N SER A 10 -10.90 7.41 16.89
CA SER A 10 -9.91 6.64 17.64
C SER A 10 -8.53 6.97 17.07
N ASP A 11 -7.64 7.50 17.92
CA ASP A 11 -6.23 7.65 17.59
C ASP A 11 -5.62 6.24 17.48
N VAL A 12 -5.72 5.65 16.28
CA VAL A 12 -5.07 4.40 15.95
C VAL A 12 -3.57 4.69 15.82
N ILE A 13 -2.80 4.32 16.84
CA ILE A 13 -1.34 4.36 16.79
C ILE A 13 -0.86 3.19 15.92
N TYR A 14 -0.17 3.53 14.84
CA TYR A 14 0.53 2.58 13.98
C TYR A 14 2.01 2.51 14.37
N ASP A 15 2.57 1.30 14.37
CA ASP A 15 3.99 1.07 14.60
C ASP A 15 4.82 1.42 13.35
N VAL A 16 4.23 1.24 12.17
CA VAL A 16 4.87 1.49 10.87
C VAL A 16 3.91 2.14 9.88
N ILE A 17 4.39 3.14 9.14
CA ILE A 17 3.69 3.71 7.99
C ILE A 17 4.57 3.50 6.76
N VAL A 18 4.04 2.78 5.76
CA VAL A 18 4.69 2.58 4.47
C VAL A 18 4.13 3.60 3.48
N VAL A 19 4.97 4.52 3.00
CA VAL A 19 4.57 5.53 2.02
C VAL A 19 4.90 5.02 0.61
N GLY A 20 3.88 4.66 -0.16
CA GLY A 20 4.03 4.11 -1.51
C GLY A 20 3.40 2.73 -1.70
N ALA A 21 2.23 2.62 -2.34
CA ALA A 21 1.62 1.32 -2.68
C ALA A 21 2.07 0.77 -4.04
N GLY A 22 3.37 0.89 -4.36
CA GLY A 22 4.02 0.22 -5.49
C GLY A 22 4.50 -1.19 -5.14
N ALA A 23 5.21 -1.85 -6.06
CA ALA A 23 5.75 -3.19 -5.83
C ALA A 23 6.60 -3.29 -4.54
N ALA A 24 7.44 -2.27 -4.29
CA ALA A 24 8.27 -2.21 -3.08
C ALA A 24 7.43 -2.10 -1.80
N GLY A 25 6.48 -1.17 -1.73
CA GLY A 25 5.70 -0.97 -0.50
C GLY A 25 4.73 -2.12 -0.21
N VAL A 26 4.16 -2.76 -1.24
CA VAL A 26 3.39 -3.99 -1.08
C VAL A 26 4.30 -5.11 -0.54
N GLY A 27 5.50 -5.26 -1.10
CA GLY A 27 6.49 -6.23 -0.61
C GLY A 27 6.85 -6.00 0.86
N VAL A 28 7.08 -4.75 1.27
CA VAL A 28 7.33 -4.38 2.67
C VAL A 28 6.12 -4.73 3.54
N GLY A 29 4.89 -4.44 3.10
CA GLY A 29 3.68 -4.81 3.85
C GLY A 29 3.58 -6.31 4.11
N ILE A 30 3.87 -7.14 3.10
CA ILE A 30 3.91 -8.60 3.24
C ILE A 30 5.03 -9.01 4.22
N THR A 31 6.21 -8.39 4.13
CA THR A 31 7.31 -8.66 5.07
C THR A 31 6.92 -8.31 6.51
N LEU A 32 6.28 -7.16 6.75
CA LEU A 32 5.81 -6.74 8.08
C LEU A 32 4.85 -7.78 8.67
N GLN A 33 3.91 -8.27 7.87
CA GLN A 33 3.01 -9.36 8.27
C GLN A 33 3.79 -10.63 8.64
N HIS A 34 4.76 -11.05 7.82
CA HIS A 34 5.54 -12.25 8.07
C HIS A 34 6.42 -12.19 9.33
N VAL A 35 6.86 -11.00 9.75
CA VAL A 35 7.66 -10.82 10.97
C VAL A 35 6.80 -10.50 12.21
N GLY A 36 5.47 -10.53 12.09
CA GLY A 36 4.54 -10.33 13.21
C GLY A 36 4.24 -8.87 13.55
N ILE A 37 4.52 -7.92 12.65
CA ILE A 37 4.13 -6.52 12.81
C ILE A 37 2.75 -6.34 12.15
N GLU A 38 1.71 -6.18 12.96
CA GLU A 38 0.32 -6.13 12.49
C GLU A 38 -0.26 -4.71 12.43
N LYS A 39 0.22 -3.79 13.29
CA LYS A 39 -0.26 -2.41 13.32
C LYS A 39 0.53 -1.53 12.36
N PHE A 40 0.30 -1.73 11.07
CA PHE A 40 0.87 -0.87 10.04
C PHE A 40 -0.17 -0.47 9.00
N VAL A 41 0.14 0.56 8.25
CA VAL A 41 -0.68 1.02 7.12
C VAL A 41 0.21 1.35 5.92
N ILE A 42 -0.28 1.03 4.72
CA ILE A 42 0.33 1.46 3.46
C ILE A 42 -0.51 2.60 2.90
N VAL A 43 0.10 3.75 2.70
CA VAL A 43 -0.56 4.93 2.14
C VAL A 43 -0.04 5.24 0.75
N TYR A 44 -0.95 5.67 -0.13
CA TYR A 44 -0.60 6.07 -1.47
C TYR A 44 -1.54 7.15 -1.98
N ARG A 45 -1.02 8.02 -2.84
CA ARG A 45 -1.79 9.14 -3.40
C ARG A 45 -2.88 8.67 -4.36
N GLU A 46 -2.57 7.66 -5.17
CA GLU A 46 -3.45 7.13 -6.21
C GLU A 46 -3.92 5.71 -5.83
N THR A 47 -3.94 4.76 -6.77
CA THR A 47 -4.27 3.35 -6.53
C THR A 47 -3.02 2.47 -6.42
N VAL A 48 -3.16 1.28 -5.83
CA VAL A 48 -2.08 0.28 -5.78
C VAL A 48 -1.54 0.02 -7.18
N GLY A 49 -0.21 0.13 -7.34
CA GLY A 49 0.45 -0.09 -8.62
C GLY A 49 0.22 1.01 -9.68
N ALA A 50 -0.21 2.22 -9.31
CA ALA A 50 -0.46 3.28 -10.30
C ALA A 50 0.72 3.59 -11.23
N SER A 51 1.98 3.42 -10.78
CA SER A 51 3.15 3.56 -11.65
C SER A 51 3.18 2.55 -12.81
N PHE A 52 2.67 1.33 -12.62
CA PHE A 52 2.50 0.35 -13.69
C PHE A 52 1.32 0.71 -14.59
N ALA A 53 0.22 1.21 -14.02
CA ALA A 53 -0.94 1.66 -14.78
C ALA A 53 -0.64 2.88 -15.67
N ALA A 54 0.33 3.70 -15.27
CA ALA A 54 0.78 4.88 -16.02
C ALA A 54 1.78 4.55 -17.13
N TRP A 55 2.19 3.29 -17.31
CA TRP A 55 3.06 2.91 -18.41
C TRP A 55 2.37 3.07 -19.77
N PRO A 56 3.12 3.42 -20.83
CA PRO A 56 2.64 3.30 -22.20
C PRO A 56 2.09 1.89 -22.47
N ALA A 57 1.06 1.78 -23.30
CA ALA A 57 0.35 0.53 -23.56
C ALA A 57 1.25 -0.58 -24.12
N GLU A 58 2.37 -0.21 -24.73
CA GLU A 58 3.37 -1.09 -25.32
C GLU A 58 4.39 -1.62 -24.30
N THR A 59 4.51 -0.97 -23.13
CA THR A 59 5.55 -1.31 -22.15
C THR A 59 5.32 -2.68 -21.54
N ARG A 60 6.38 -3.50 -21.47
CA ARG A 60 6.38 -4.84 -20.88
C ARG A 60 7.59 -5.01 -19.98
N PHE A 61 7.50 -5.95 -19.04
CA PHE A 61 8.65 -6.36 -18.23
C PHE A 61 9.73 -7.00 -19.12
N ILE A 62 10.99 -6.65 -18.86
CA ILE A 62 12.16 -7.23 -19.57
C ILE A 62 12.63 -8.55 -18.96
N THR A 63 12.35 -8.75 -17.67
CA THR A 63 12.67 -9.99 -16.94
C THR A 63 11.49 -10.94 -17.04
N PRO A 64 11.66 -12.18 -17.58
CA PRO A 64 10.59 -13.16 -17.55
C PRO A 64 10.28 -13.54 -16.10
N SER A 65 9.02 -13.82 -15.80
CA SER A 65 8.62 -14.25 -14.45
C SER A 65 9.30 -15.56 -14.02
N PHE A 66 9.66 -16.41 -14.98
CA PHE A 66 10.40 -17.65 -14.77
C PHE A 66 11.57 -17.73 -15.78
N PRO A 67 12.82 -17.52 -15.37
CA PRO A 67 13.97 -17.89 -16.18
C PRO A 67 14.01 -19.42 -16.30
N ARG A 68 14.19 -19.95 -17.52
CA ARG A 68 14.41 -21.38 -17.74
C ARG A 68 15.77 -21.82 -17.22
#